data_AF-A0A3D1AF46-F1
#
_entry.id   AF-A0A3D1AF46-F1
#
_cell.length_a   1.000
_cell.length_b   1.000
_cell.length_c   1.000
_cell.angle_alpha   90.00
_cell.angle_beta   90.00
_cell.angle_gamma   90.00
#
_symmetry.space_group_name_H-M   'P 1'
#
loop_
_entity.id
_entity.type
_entity.pdbx_description
1 polymer ?
#
loop_
_entity_poly.entity_id
_entity_poly.type
_entity_poly.pdbx_seq_one_letter_code
_entity_poly.pdbx_strand_id
1 'polypeptide(L)' 'RLLAEVEKANPDAKKFQLFTAASSAHNIRLYESVGYKICRQYQDDGQAGFLMVEMEKLGEY' A
#
# COMPACT_ATOMS: atom_id res chain seq x y z
N ARG A 1 -0.65 -11.48 -7.65
CA ARG A 1 -1.92 -12.27 -7.64
C ARG A 1 -2.71 -12.00 -6.37
N LEU A 2 -2.10 -12.11 -5.17
CA LEU A 2 -2.77 -11.87 -3.90
C LEU A 2 -3.53 -10.52 -3.80
N LEU A 3 -2.92 -9.39 -4.18
CA LEU A 3 -3.59 -8.08 -4.10
C LEU A 3 -4.90 -8.03 -4.91
N ALA A 4 -4.86 -8.51 -6.16
CA ALA A 4 -6.04 -8.57 -7.00
C ALA A 4 -7.11 -9.54 -6.47
N GLU A 5 -6.72 -10.61 -5.78
CA GLU A 5 -7.66 -11.55 -5.14
C GLU A 5 -8.35 -10.92 -3.93
N VAL A 6 -7.61 -10.16 -3.12
CA VAL A 6 -8.18 -9.37 -2.01
C VAL A 6 -9.16 -8.34 -2.53
N GLU A 7 -8.82 -7.62 -3.59
CA GLU A 7 -9.73 -6.64 -4.22
C GLU A 7 -11.01 -7.30 -4.73
N LYS A 8 -10.89 -8.43 -5.45
CA LYS A 8 -12.06 -9.20 -5.95
C LYS A 8 -12.95 -9.73 -4.82
N ALA A 9 -12.37 -10.12 -3.69
CA ALA A 9 -13.11 -10.63 -2.55
C ALA A 9 -13.85 -9.53 -1.77
N ASN A 10 -13.52 -8.25 -2.00
CA ASN A 10 -14.07 -7.11 -1.27
C ASN A 10 -14.55 -6.03 -2.24
N PRO A 11 -15.56 -6.31 -3.09
CA PRO A 11 -16.00 -5.38 -4.14
C PRO A 11 -16.55 -4.06 -3.58
N ASP A 12 -17.14 -4.07 -2.39
CA ASP A 12 -17.72 -2.87 -1.76
C ASP A 12 -16.71 -1.99 -1.01
N ALA A 13 -15.43 -2.40 -1.00
CA ALA A 13 -14.39 -1.66 -0.29
C ALA A 13 -14.11 -0.33 -0.99
N LYS A 14 -14.36 0.78 -0.30
CA LYS A 14 -14.12 2.14 -0.82
C LYS A 14 -12.63 2.45 -1.01
N LYS A 15 -11.75 1.75 -0.30
CA LYS A 15 -10.30 1.98 -0.30
C LYS A 15 -9.57 0.73 0.18
N PHE A 16 -8.44 0.44 -0.47
CA PHE A 16 -7.44 -0.51 -0.01
C PHE A 16 -6.19 0.24 0.43
N GLN A 17 -5.58 -0.20 1.53
CA GLN A 17 -4.45 0.46 2.16
C GLN A 17 -3.35 -0.56 2.45
N LEU A 18 -2.11 -0.19 2.18
CA LEU A 18 -0.92 -1.00 2.39
C LEU A 18 0.15 -0.18 3.10
N PHE A 19 1.00 -0.88 3.87
CA PHE A 19 2.13 -0.30 4.57
C PHE A 19 3.39 -1.08 4.20
N THR A 20 4.48 -0.39 3.86
CA THR A 20 5.76 -1.03 3.56
C THR A 20 6.93 -0.13 3.94
N ALA A 21 8.11 -0.71 4.19
CA ALA A 21 9.29 0.09 4.44
C ALA A 21 9.62 0.97 3.23
N ALA A 22 10.00 2.22 3.43
CA ALA A 22 10.41 3.13 2.37
C ALA A 22 11.61 2.62 1.57
N SER A 23 12.43 1.77 2.18
CA SER A 23 13.54 1.08 1.52
C SER A 23 13.10 -0.06 0.59
N SER A 24 11.84 -0.52 0.68
CA SER A 24 11.31 -1.62 -0.13
C SER A 24 10.89 -1.18 -1.54
N ALA A 25 11.84 -0.63 -2.30
CA ALA A 25 11.58 -0.07 -3.63
C ALA A 25 10.96 -1.09 -4.60
N HIS A 26 11.23 -2.38 -4.43
CA HIS A 26 10.58 -3.45 -5.21
C HIS A 26 9.08 -3.54 -4.93
N ASN A 27 8.69 -3.56 -3.65
CA ASN A 27 7.27 -3.63 -3.25
C ASN A 27 6.52 -2.37 -3.67
N ILE A 28 7.12 -1.20 -3.48
CA ILE A 28 6.54 0.09 -3.86
C ILE A 28 6.20 0.07 -5.36
N ARG A 29 7.16 -0.28 -6.23
CA ARG A 29 6.93 -0.38 -7.67
C ARG A 29 5.87 -1.41 -8.04
N LEU A 30 5.85 -2.55 -7.35
CA LEU A 30 4.81 -3.56 -7.55
C LEU A 30 3.42 -3.00 -7.23
N TYR A 31 3.26 -2.31 -6.10
CA TYR A 31 1.99 -1.73 -5.68
C TYR A 31 1.54 -0.60 -6.62
N GLU A 32 2.46 0.25 -7.05
CA GLU A 32 2.21 1.28 -8.07
C GLU A 32 1.71 0.65 -9.38
N SER A 33 2.32 -0.46 -9.80
CA SER A 33 1.93 -1.15 -11.05
C SER A 33 0.49 -1.69 -11.05
N VAL A 34 -0.11 -1.88 -9.87
CA VAL A 34 -1.50 -2.37 -9.72
C VAL A 34 -2.46 -1.27 -9.20
N GLY A 35 -2.02 -0.01 -9.21
CA GLY A 35 -2.86 1.17 -9.01
C GLY A 35 -2.82 1.81 -7.63
N TYR A 36 -1.98 1.32 -6.71
CA TYR A 36 -1.77 1.99 -5.43
C TYR A 36 -0.89 3.24 -5.61
N LYS A 37 -1.10 4.24 -4.77
CA LYS A 37 -0.33 5.49 -4.74
C LYS A 37 0.16 5.76 -3.34
N ILE A 38 1.38 6.29 -3.21
CA ILE A 38 1.89 6.78 -1.93
C ILE A 38 1.01 7.94 -1.46
N CYS A 39 0.43 7.81 -0.27
CA CYS A 39 -0.35 8.89 0.36
C CYS A 39 0.37 9.49 1.56
N ARG A 40 1.26 8.73 2.21
CA ARG A 40 1.98 9.17 3.41
C ARG A 40 3.32 8.47 3.55
N GLN A 41 4.29 9.16 4.15
CA GLN A 41 5.50 8.57 4.71
C GLN A 41 5.64 9.00 6.16
N TYR A 42 6.07 8.10 7.03
CA TYR A 42 6.19 8.37 8.46
C TYR A 42 7.26 7.49 9.10
N GLN A 43 7.87 7.96 10.18
CA GLN A 43 8.82 7.18 10.95
C GLN A 43 8.06 6.17 11.82
N ASP A 44 8.52 4.93 11.88
CA ASP A 44 7.95 3.95 12.79
C ASP A 44 8.36 4.26 14.23
N ASP A 45 7.38 4.43 15.10
CA ASP A 45 7.61 4.79 16.52
C ASP A 45 8.32 3.66 17.28
N GLY A 46 8.23 2.42 16.78
CA GLY A 46 8.86 1.23 17.37
C GLY A 46 10.32 1.00 16.96
N GLN A 47 10.79 1.65 15.89
CA GLN A 47 12.13 1.47 15.38
C GLN A 47 12.72 2.77 14.83
N ALA A 48 13.60 3.39 15.62
CA ALA A 48 14.30 4.62 15.23
C ALA A 48 15.03 4.44 13.88
N GLY A 49 14.77 5.37 12.96
CA GLY A 49 15.35 5.35 11.61
C GLY A 49 14.63 4.43 10.60
N PHE A 50 13.58 3.71 11.00
CA PHE A 50 12.76 2.95 10.07
C PHE A 50 11.65 3.82 9.50
N LEU A 51 11.73 4.11 8.20
CA LEU A 51 10.73 4.91 7.50
C LEU A 51 9.70 3.99 6.84
N MET A 52 8.43 4.23 7.11
CA MET A 52 7.29 3.53 6.53
C MET A 52 6.62 4.39 5.45
N VAL A 53 6.07 3.72 4.46
CA VAL A 53 5.28 4.27 3.37
C VAL A 53 3.90 3.66 3.45
N GLU A 54 2.90 4.53 3.45
CA GLU A 54 1.50 4.19 3.32
C GLU A 54 1.06 4.39 1.88
N MET A 55 0.39 3.39 1.31
CA MET A 55 -0.08 3.41 -0.06
C MET A 55 -1.55 3.06 -0.14
N GLU A 56 -2.28 3.75 -1.00
CA GLU A 56 -3.73 3.63 -1.12
C GLU A 56 -4.17 3.41 -2.56
N LYS A 57 -5.23 2.62 -2.73
CA LYS A 57 -5.98 2.46 -3.98
C LYS A 57 -7.46 2.64 -3.67
N LEU A 58 -8.16 3.49 -4.42
CA LEU A 58 -9.60 3.65 -4.28
C LEU A 58 -10.32 2.45 -4.89
N GLY A 59 -11.42 2.01 -4.26
CA GLY A 59 -12.28 0.99 -4.84
C GLY A 59 -12.90 1.48 -6.15
N GLU A 60 -13.09 0.57 -7.09
CA GLU A 60 -13.88 0.84 -8.29
C GLU A 60 -15.38 0.76 -7.90
N TYR A 61 -16.15 1.77 -8.28
CA TYR A 61 -17.59 1.90 -7.97
C TYR A 61 -18.46 1.20 -9.00
#